data_AF-A0A268UB31-F1
#
_entry.id   AF-A0A268UB31-F1
#
_cell.length_a   1.000
_cell.length_b   1.000
_cell.length_c   1.000
_cell.angle_alpha   90.00
_cell.angle_beta   90.00
_cell.angle_gamma   90.00
#
_symmetry.space_group_name_H-M   'P 1'
#
loop_
_entity.id
_entity.type
_entity.pdbx_description
1 polymer ?
#
loop_
_entity_poly.entity_id
_entity_poly.type
_entity_poly.pdbx_seq_one_letter_code
_entity_poly.pdbx_strand_id
1 'polypeptide(L)' 'MKKLTLINVLEFFTGLFGGIAFFGATMCLFLFKNMNPLVCFIFALLVFGVFSFFSIASKSLSILLKSQS' A
#
# COMPACT_ATOMS: atom_id res chain seq x y z
N MET A 1 -12.74 -20.01 8.89
CA MET A 1 -13.47 -18.96 8.13
C MET A 1 -13.74 -19.46 6.72
N LYS A 2 -14.85 -19.06 6.08
CA LYS A 2 -15.10 -19.43 4.67
C LYS A 2 -14.00 -18.81 3.80
N LYS A 3 -13.44 -19.56 2.84
CA LYS A 3 -12.34 -19.12 1.93
C LYS A 3 -12.62 -17.76 1.28
N LEU A 4 -13.88 -17.50 0.94
CA LEU A 4 -14.38 -16.23 0.42
C LEU A 4 -14.15 -15.03 1.36
N THR A 5 -14.32 -15.22 2.67
CA THR A 5 -14.11 -14.17 3.67
C THR A 5 -12.64 -13.76 3.73
N LEU A 6 -11.72 -14.73 3.59
CA LEU A 6 -10.28 -14.48 3.62
C LEU A 6 -9.83 -13.71 2.37
N ILE A 7 -10.36 -14.08 1.20
CA ILE A 7 -10.15 -13.36 -0.07
C ILE A 7 -10.60 -11.90 0.04
N ASN A 8 -11.81 -11.65 0.55
CA ASN A 8 -12.35 -10.30 0.70
C ASN A 8 -11.53 -9.44 1.66
N VAL A 9 -11.01 -10.04 2.75
CA VAL A 9 -10.12 -9.34 3.69
C VAL A 9 -8.81 -8.93 3.01
N LEU A 10 -8.21 -9.79 2.20
CA LEU A 10 -7.01 -9.43 1.43
C LEU A 10 -7.28 -8.33 0.40
N GLU A 11 -8.44 -8.35 -0.27
CA GLU A 11 -8.80 -7.28 -1.22
C GLU A 11 -9.02 -5.94 -0.50
N PHE A 12 -9.60 -5.97 0.71
CA PHE A 12 -9.67 -4.79 1.58
C PHE A 12 -8.27 -4.25 1.94
N PHE A 13 -7.35 -5.11 2.38
CA PHE A 13 -5.98 -4.71 2.71
C PHE A 13 -5.22 -4.16 1.49
N THR A 14 -5.43 -4.75 0.30
CA THR A 14 -4.86 -4.22 -0.94
C THR A 14 -5.25 -2.75 -1.14
N GLY A 15 -6.55 -2.45 -1.04
CA GLY A 15 -7.06 -1.08 -1.18
C GLY A 15 -6.59 -0.16 -0.06
N LEU A 16 -6.60 -0.64 1.19
CA LEU A 16 -6.14 0.11 2.37
C LEU A 16 -4.67 0.53 2.21
N PHE A 17 -3.77 -0.42 1.91
CA PHE A 17 -2.35 -0.13 1.76
C PHE A 17 -2.07 0.75 0.54
N GLY A 18 -2.80 0.57 -0.57
CA GLY A 18 -2.70 1.46 -1.73
C GLY A 18 -3.12 2.89 -1.40
N GLY A 19 -4.22 3.06 -0.64
CA GLY A 19 -4.68 4.37 -0.17
C GLY A 19 -3.68 5.04 0.76
N ILE A 20 -3.12 4.29 1.73
CA ILE A 20 -2.09 4.79 2.66
C ILE A 20 -0.82 5.16 1.90
N ALA A 21 -0.40 4.39 0.88
CA ALA A 21 0.77 4.70 0.08
C ALA A 21 0.61 6.07 -0.61
N PHE A 22 -0.54 6.32 -1.24
CA PHE A 22 -0.79 7.56 -1.96
C PHE A 22 -0.97 8.76 -1.01
N PHE A 23 -1.79 8.58 0.02
CA PHE A 23 -2.05 9.63 1.02
C PHE A 23 -0.79 9.97 1.83
N GLY A 24 -0.04 8.96 2.27
CA GLY A 24 1.19 9.12 3.03
C GLY A 24 2.31 9.79 2.22
N ALA A 25 2.47 9.42 0.95
CA ALA A 25 3.44 10.06 0.06
C ALA A 25 3.07 11.53 -0.19
N THR A 26 1.79 11.83 -0.43
CA THR A 26 1.30 13.20 -0.63
C THR A 26 1.47 14.05 0.63
N MET A 27 1.18 13.48 1.80
CA MET A 27 1.37 14.16 3.08
C MET A 27 2.85 14.42 3.38
N CYS A 28 3.77 13.54 2.99
CA CYS A 28 5.20 13.83 3.09
C CYS A 28 5.61 15.06 2.29
N LEU A 29 5.05 15.25 1.09
CA LEU A 29 5.31 16.44 0.28
C LEU A 29 4.80 17.73 0.94
N PHE A 30 3.67 17.65 1.65
CA PHE A 30 3.09 18.80 2.36
C PHE A 30 3.83 19.11 3.68
N LEU A 31 4.10 18.09 4.49
CA LEU A 31 4.72 18.25 5.82
C LEU A 31 6.19 18.71 5.71
N PHE A 32 6.92 18.22 4.71
CA PHE A 32 8.33 18.56 4.50
C PHE A 32 8.54 19.64 3.44
N LYS A 33 7.50 20.43 3.13
CA LYS A 33 7.55 21.52 2.12
C LYS A 33 8.70 22.51 2.32
N ASN A 34 9.09 22.77 3.58
CA ASN A 34 10.15 23.71 3.92
C ASN A 34 11.54 23.06 4.09
N MET A 35 11.63 21.74 3.92
CA MET A 35 12.87 20.97 4.02
C MET A 35 13.49 20.76 2.64
N ASN A 36 14.73 20.27 2.61
CA ASN A 36 15.42 19.99 1.34
C ASN A 36 14.57 19.02 0.48
N PRO A 37 14.21 19.38 -0.77
CA PRO A 37 13.31 18.59 -1.62
C PRO A 37 13.81 17.17 -1.84
N LEU A 38 15.13 16.95 -1.84
CA LEU A 38 15.72 15.63 -2.00
C LEU A 38 15.39 14.69 -0.83
N VAL A 39 15.41 15.20 0.41
CA VAL A 39 15.05 14.42 1.61
C VAL A 39 13.55 14.10 1.61
N CYS A 40 12.73 15.09 1.27
CA CYS A 40 11.28 14.94 1.15
C CYS A 40 10.91 13.88 0.10
N PHE A 41 11.57 13.89 -1.06
CA PHE A 41 11.36 12.91 -2.11
C PHE A 41 11.72 11.49 -1.67
N ILE A 42 12.87 11.30 -1.02
CA ILE A 42 13.28 9.99 -0.50
C ILE A 42 12.27 9.44 0.50
N PHE A 43 11.79 10.27 1.43
CA PHE A 43 10.77 9.86 2.40
C PHE A 43 9.44 9.49 1.74
N ALA A 44 8.97 10.30 0.78
CA ALA A 44 7.76 10.00 0.03
C ALA A 44 7.89 8.68 -0.75
N LEU A 45 9.05 8.42 -1.36
CA LEU A 45 9.34 7.19 -2.09
C LEU A 45 9.40 5.97 -1.17
N LEU A 46 9.96 6.14 0.04
CA LEU A 46 10.05 5.07 1.04
C LEU A 46 8.67 4.68 1.55
N VAL A 47 7.84 5.66 1.93
CA VAL A 47 6.45 5.44 2.35
C VAL A 47 5.66 4.79 1.21
N PHE A 48 5.72 5.35 0.01
CA PHE A 48 5.05 4.78 -1.15
C PHE A 48 5.50 3.35 -1.44
N GLY A 49 6.81 3.09 -1.44
CA GLY A 49 7.39 1.79 -1.75
C GLY A 49 6.99 0.70 -0.76
N VAL A 50 7.09 0.97 0.55
CA VAL A 50 6.73 0.00 1.60
C VAL A 50 5.25 -0.35 1.51
N PHE A 51 4.36 0.64 1.48
CA PHE A 51 2.92 0.38 1.46
C PHE A 51 2.44 -0.20 0.12
N SER A 52 3.03 0.22 -1.00
CA SER A 52 2.72 -0.40 -2.31
C SER A 52 3.17 -1.85 -2.35
N PHE A 53 4.31 -2.20 -1.75
CA PHE A 53 4.76 -3.59 -1.65
C PHE A 53 3.74 -4.46 -0.89
N PHE A 54 3.26 -3.99 0.27
CA PHE A 54 2.23 -4.71 1.03
C PHE A 54 0.90 -4.80 0.28
N SER A 55 0.52 -3.76 -0.46
CA SER A 55 -0.67 -3.77 -1.32
C SER A 55 -0.57 -4.86 -2.39
N ILE A 56 0.56 -4.91 -3.11
CA ILE A 56 0.82 -5.90 -4.16
C ILE A 56 0.87 -7.31 -3.58
N ALA A 57 1.55 -7.50 -2.44
CA ALA A 57 1.63 -8.80 -1.76
C ALA A 57 0.24 -9.31 -1.35
N SER A 58 -0.60 -8.43 -0.82
CA SER A 58 -1.98 -8.77 -0.45
C SER A 58 -2.83 -9.16 -1.67
N LYS A 59 -2.69 -8.42 -2.78
CA LYS A 59 -3.41 -8.74 -4.02
C LYS A 59 -2.94 -10.05 -4.63
N SER A 60 -1.63 -10.29 -4.65
CA SER A 60 -1.02 -11.52 -5.15
C SER A 60 -1.54 -12.74 -4.37
N LEU A 61 -1.57 -12.64 -3.05
CA LEU A 61 -2.08 -13.72 -2.19
C LEU A 61 -3.57 -13.97 -2.42
N SER A 62 -4.36 -12.93 -2.69
CA SER A 62 -5.79 -13.03 -3.00
C SER A 62 -6.02 -13.76 -4.33
N ILE A 63 -5.23 -13.43 -5.35
CA ILE A 63 -5.28 -14.09 -6.67
C ILE A 63 -4.90 -15.56 -6.54
N LEU A 64 -3.85 -15.88 -5.78
CA LEU A 64 -3.41 -17.25 -5.57
C LEU A 64 -4.48 -18.10 -4.86
N LEU A 65 -5.14 -17.52 -3.85
CA LEU A 65 -6.27 -18.16 -3.16
C LEU A 65 -7.49 -18.36 -4.08
N LYS A 66 -7.78 -17.42 -4.97
CA LYS A 66 -8.82 -17.55 -6.02
C LYS A 66 -8.45 -18.62 -7.05
N SER A 67 -7.17 -18.73 -7.43
CA SER A 67 -6.72 -19.72 -8.42
C SER A 67 -6.75 -21.17 -7.90
N GLN A 68 -6.74 -21.36 -6.58
CA GLN A 68 -6.78 -22.67 -5.92
C GLN A 68 -8.22 -23.11 -5.55
N SER A 69 -9.27 -22.39 -5.96
CA SER A 69 -10.68 -22.81 -5.81
C SER A 69 -11.24 -23.30 -7.13
#